data_AF-A0A2H9UIR7-F1
#
_entry.id   AF-A0A2H9UIR7-F1
#
_cell.length_a   1.000
_cell.length_b   1.000
_cell.length_c   1.000
_cell.angle_alpha   90.00
_cell.angle_beta   90.00
_cell.angle_gamma   90.00
#
_symmetry.space_group_name_H-M   'P 1'
#
loop_
_entity.id
_entity.type
_entity.pdbx_description
1 polymer ?
#
loop_
_entity_poly.entity_id
_entity_poly.type
_entity_poly.pdbx_seq_one_letter_code
_entity_poly.pdbx_strand_id
1 'polypeptide(L)' 'MKKVKYTPEIRDRAVQLLIESEKDYPSNWAAITAIAPKIGCTPETLRIWYQKYLDKQNPIKVQQISDQEKMKQ' A
#
# COMPACT_ATOMS: atom_id res chain seq x y z
N MET A 1 -17.33 -14.01 -14.75
CA MET A 1 -16.08 -13.50 -14.14
C MET A 1 -16.27 -13.42 -12.63
N LYS A 2 -15.64 -14.31 -11.84
CA LYS A 2 -15.76 -14.26 -10.38
C LYS A 2 -15.02 -13.01 -9.90
N LYS A 3 -15.74 -11.95 -9.51
CA LYS A 3 -15.14 -10.80 -8.82
C LYS A 3 -14.46 -11.37 -7.58
N VAL A 4 -13.12 -11.38 -7.57
CA VAL A 4 -12.35 -11.74 -6.37
C VAL A 4 -12.74 -10.70 -5.33
N LYS A 5 -13.62 -11.11 -4.40
CA LYS A 5 -14.09 -10.24 -3.33
C LYS A 5 -12.97 -10.17 -2.31
N TYR A 6 -12.10 -9.17 -2.45
CA TYR A 6 -11.18 -8.81 -1.37
C TYR A 6 -12.02 -8.33 -0.19
N THR A 7 -12.14 -9.18 0.82
CA THR A 7 -12.80 -8.85 2.09
C THR A 7 -12.04 -7.73 2.80
N PRO A 8 -12.71 -6.92 3.63
CA PRO A 8 -12.05 -5.87 4.39
C PRO A 8 -10.88 -6.41 5.24
N GLU A 9 -11.02 -7.62 5.80
CA GLU A 9 -9.94 -8.32 6.51
C GLU A 9 -8.67 -8.51 5.67
N ILE A 10 -8.79 -8.89 4.40
CA ILE A 10 -7.64 -9.08 3.52
C ILE A 10 -6.95 -7.74 3.25
N ARG A 11 -7.74 -6.67 3.10
CA ARG A 11 -7.19 -5.32 2.87
C ARG A 11 -6.43 -4.82 4.09
N ASP A 12 -7.05 -4.95 5.26
CA ASP A 12 -6.50 -4.50 6.52
C ASP A 12 -5.22 -5.28 6.87
N ARG A 13 -5.26 -6.61 6.73
CA ARG A 13 -4.08 -7.46 6.92
C ARG A 13 -2.94 -7.10 5.97
N ALA A 14 -3.24 -6.80 4.71
CA ALA A 14 -2.21 -6.43 3.73
C ALA A 14 -1.58 -5.08 4.06
N VAL A 15 -2.38 -4.10 4.51
CA VAL A 15 -1.90 -2.78 4.93
C VAL A 15 -1.11 -2.86 6.23
N GLN A 16 -1.57 -3.63 7.21
CA GLN A 16 -0.87 -3.80 8.48
C GLN A 16 0.49 -4.49 8.27
N LEU A 17 0.54 -5.51 7.41
CA LEU A 17 1.79 -6.18 7.05
C LEU A 17 2.75 -5.23 6.31
N LEU A 18 2.21 -4.31 5.49
CA LEU A 18 2.99 -3.27 4.83
C LEU A 18 3.62 -2.32 5.83
N ILE A 19 2.87 -1.85 6.83
CA ILE A 19 3.37 -0.94 7.87
C ILE A 19 4.40 -1.63 8.77
N GLU A 20 4.21 -2.92 9.07
CA GLU A 20 5.19 -3.69 9.85
C GLU A 20 6.50 -3.87 9.06
N SER A 21 6.37 -4.13 7.76
CA SER A 21 7.53 -4.37 6.90
C SER A 21 8.18 -3.08 6.38
N GLU A 22 7.51 -1.92 6.36
CA GLU A 22 8.06 -0.69 5.76
C GLU A 22 9.40 -0.26 6.40
N LYS A 23 9.64 -0.66 7.66
CA LYS A 23 10.88 -0.40 8.40
C LYS A 23 12.06 -1.28 7.98
N ASP A 24 11.77 -2.43 7.37
CA ASP A 24 12.76 -3.42 6.91
C ASP A 24 13.18 -3.17 5.46
N TYR A 25 12.39 -2.38 4.71
CA TYR A 25 12.66 -2.05 3.31
C TYR A 25 13.10 -0.58 3.14
N PRO A 26 13.95 -0.29 2.15
CA PRO A 26 14.42 1.08 1.88
C PRO A 26 13.33 2.01 1.31
N SER A 27 12.16 1.47 0.94
CA SER A 27 11.06 2.23 0.35
C SER A 27 9.73 1.49 0.49
N ASN A 28 8.64 2.27 0.61
CA ASN A 28 7.27 1.74 0.61
C ASN A 28 6.98 0.89 -0.64
N TRP A 29 7.50 1.29 -1.81
CA TRP A 29 7.34 0.51 -3.03
C TRP A 29 7.97 -0.88 -2.90
N ALA A 30 9.20 -0.98 -2.38
CA ALA A 30 9.88 -2.26 -2.17
C ALA A 30 9.10 -3.19 -1.24
N ALA A 31 8.56 -2.65 -0.14
CA ALA A 31 7.69 -3.41 0.76
C ALA A 31 6.38 -3.85 0.08
N ILE A 32 5.77 -2.97 -0.72
CA ILE A 32 4.55 -3.28 -1.49
C ILE A 32 4.79 -4.44 -2.47
N THR A 33 5.89 -4.42 -3.24
CA THR A 33 6.16 -5.52 -4.19
C THR A 33 6.47 -6.84 -3.48
N ALA A 34 7.06 -6.78 -2.29
CA ALA A 34 7.35 -7.96 -1.49
C ALA A 34 6.09 -8.57 -0.85
N ILE A 35 5.11 -7.73 -0.48
CA ILE A 35 3.90 -8.16 0.22
C ILE A 35 2.75 -8.54 -0.71
N ALA A 36 2.60 -7.84 -1.83
CA ALA A 36 1.56 -8.11 -2.82
C ALA A 36 1.42 -9.61 -3.20
N PRO A 37 2.49 -10.34 -3.54
CA PRO A 37 2.40 -11.77 -3.84
C PRO A 37 2.03 -12.63 -2.62
N LYS A 38 2.33 -12.21 -1.38
CA LYS A 38 1.99 -12.94 -0.14
C LYS A 38 0.48 -12.93 0.13
N ILE A 39 -0.20 -11.87 -0.31
CA ILE A 39 -1.65 -11.71 -0.18
C ILE A 39 -2.40 -12.23 -1.42
N GLY A 40 -1.70 -12.36 -2.55
CA GLY A 40 -2.31 -12.68 -3.84
C GLY A 40 -3.01 -11.47 -4.47
N CYS A 41 -2.55 -10.26 -4.17
CA CYS A 41 -3.02 -9.03 -4.82
C CYS A 41 -1.91 -8.41 -5.67
N THR A 42 -2.27 -7.48 -6.54
CA THR A 42 -1.27 -6.71 -7.29
C THR A 42 -0.67 -5.61 -6.41
N PRO A 43 0.61 -5.23 -6.61
CA PRO A 43 1.24 -4.15 -5.87
C PRO A 43 0.46 -2.83 -5.99
N GLU A 44 -0.14 -2.59 -7.15
CA GLU A 44 -1.00 -1.43 -7.40
C GLU A 44 -2.26 -1.43 -6.51
N THR A 45 -2.88 -2.60 -6.31
CA THR A 45 -4.03 -2.76 -5.41
C THR A 45 -3.64 -2.46 -3.97
N LEU A 46 -2.48 -2.97 -3.53
CA LEU A 46 -1.98 -2.75 -2.17
C LEU A 46 -1.64 -1.28 -1.92
N ARG A 47 -1.06 -0.59 -2.90
CA ARG A 47 -0.81 0.86 -2.85
C ARG A 47 -2.10 1.66 -2.67
N ILE A 48 -3.16 1.31 -3.40
CA ILE A 48 -4.47 1.98 -3.29
C ILE A 48 -5.05 1.78 -1.88
N TRP A 49 -4.94 0.57 -1.32
CA TRP A 49 -5.42 0.29 0.03
C TRP A 49 -4.62 1.03 1.09
N TYR A 50 -3.30 1.08 0.98
CA TYR A 50 -2.43 1.84 1.87
C TYR A 50 -2.77 3.34 1.84
N GLN A 51 -2.96 3.92 0.66
CA GLN A 51 -3.36 5.31 0.52
C GLN A 51 -4.75 5.59 1.12
N LYS A 52 -5.73 4.69 0.92
CA LYS A 52 -7.06 4.78 1.55
C LYS A 52 -6.98 4.64 3.08
N TYR A 53 -6.06 3.83 3.58
CA TYR A 53 -5.81 3.69 5.02
C TYR A 53 -5.22 4.96 5.61
N LEU A 54 -4.23 5.56 4.94
CA LEU A 54 -3.64 6.84 5.35
C LEU A 54 -4.67 7.98 5.35
N ASP A 55 -5.51 8.05 4.31
CA ASP A 55 -6.63 9.00 4.20
C ASP A 55 -7.63 8.84 5.36
N LYS A 56 -7.96 7.60 5.74
CA LYS A 56 -8.81 7.30 6.90
C LYS A 56 -8.17 7.63 8.25
N GLN A 57 -6.86 7.42 8.37
CA GLN A 57 -6.11 7.66 9.61
C GLN A 57 -5.80 9.14 9.83
N ASN A 58 -5.77 9.96 8.77
CA ASN A 58 -5.43 11.36 8.88
C ASN A 58 -6.15 12.22 7.82
N PRO A 59 -7.21 12.97 8.18
CA PRO A 59 -7.89 13.85 7.23
C PRO A 59 -7.04 15.07 6.75
N ILE A 60 -5.78 15.21 7.19
CA ILE A 60 -4.98 16.43 7.01
C ILE A 60 -3.74 16.26 6.09
N LYS A 61 -3.36 15.05 5.65
CA LYS A 61 -2.06 14.82 4.96
C LYS A 61 -2.14 14.15 3.58
N VAL A 62 -2.93 14.69 2.66
CA VAL A 62 -2.94 14.30 1.24
C VAL A 62 -1.73 14.84 0.43
N GLN A 63 -0.56 15.08 1.05
CA GLN A 63 0.52 15.81 0.38
C GLN A 63 1.86 15.06 0.19
N GLN A 64 2.13 13.95 0.88
CA GLN A 64 3.50 13.38 0.88
C GLN A 64 3.79 12.21 -0.08
N ILE A 65 2.82 11.72 -0.86
CA ILE A 65 3.08 10.63 -1.84
C ILE A 65 3.64 11.17 -3.17
N SER A 66 3.76 12.49 -3.33
CA SER A 66 4.31 13.14 -4.52
C SER A 66 5.85 13.30 -4.52
N ASP A 67 6.58 12.64 -3.60
CA ASP A 67 8.03 12.78 -3.44
C ASP A 67 8.86 11.72 -4.20
N GLN A 68 8.33 11.15 -5.27
CA GLN A 68 9.08 10.23 -6.14
C GLN A 68 9.07 10.61 -7.63
N GLU A 69 8.40 11.70 -8.03
CA GLU A 69 8.43 12.21 -9.42
C GLU A 69 9.28 13.49 -9.58
N LYS A 70 10.16 13.80 -8.63
CA LYS A 70 11.13 14.91 -8.75
C LYS A 70 12.58 14.46 -8.75
N MET A 71 12.94 13.48 -9.57
CA MET A 71 14.35 13.29 -9.94
C MET A 71 14.52 12.60 -11.29
N LYS A 72 13.88 13.16 -12.33
CA LYS A 72 14.32 13.03 -13.72
C LYS A 72 13.53 13.97 -14.65
N GLN A 73 13.88 15.26 -14.62
CA GLN A 73 14.04 16.10 -15.82
C GLN A 73 14.78 17.37 -15.42
#